data_AF-A0AB36TI33-F1
#
_entry.id   AF-A0AB36TI33-F1
#
_cell.length_a   1.000
_cell.length_b   1.000
_cell.length_c   1.000
_cell.angle_alpha   90.00
_cell.angle_beta   90.00
_cell.angle_gamma   90.00
#
_symmetry.space_group_name_H-M   'P 1'
#
loop_
_entity.id
_entity.type
_entity.pdbx_description
1 polymer ?
#
loop_
_entity_poly.entity_id
_entity_poly.type
_entity_poly.pdbx_seq_one_letter_code
_entity_poly.pdbx_strand_id
1 'polypeptide(L)'
;MIVDFERNDLGRVCKIGSVHVEKLLQIEEYSTVLHLVSTVKGELLDDVDIIDCIKATFPEGSITGAPKIRSMETIDELKPVKRNIYTGSIGYMDFNGN
;
A
#
# COMPACT_ATOMS: atom_id res chain seq x y z
N MET A 1 11.65 6.17 -0.05
CA MET A 1 10.38 6.91 0.17
C MET A 1 9.16 6.00 0.09
N ILE A 2 8.71 5.52 -1.10
CA ILE A 2 7.52 4.64 -1.16
C ILE A 2 7.76 3.31 -0.44
N VAL A 3 8.95 2.72 -0.54
CA VAL A 3 9.30 1.50 0.23
C VAL A 3 9.14 1.72 1.74
N ASP A 4 9.59 2.86 2.26
CA ASP A 4 9.49 3.18 3.69
C ASP A 4 8.04 3.42 4.12
N PHE A 5 7.23 3.95 3.21
CA PHE A 5 5.79 4.11 3.40
C PHE A 5 5.09 2.77 3.55
N GLU A 6 5.35 1.83 2.64
CA GLU A 6 4.77 0.48 2.71
C GLU A 6 5.23 -0.26 3.98
N ARG A 7 6.49 -0.09 4.38
CA ARG A 7 6.99 -0.63 5.66
C ARG A 7 6.27 -0.03 6.87
N ASN A 8 5.97 1.27 6.84
CA ASN A 8 5.23 1.94 7.90
C ASN A 8 3.79 1.42 8.01
N ASP A 9 3.11 1.23 6.89
CA ASP A 9 1.72 0.79 6.88
C ASP A 9 1.58 -0.66 7.32
N LEU A 10 2.42 -1.56 6.77
CA LEU A 10 2.49 -2.95 7.24
C LEU A 10 2.92 -3.06 8.69
N GLY A 11 3.79 -2.16 9.16
CA GLY A 11 4.25 -2.13 10.55
C GLY A 11 3.14 -1.92 11.59
N ARG A 12 1.94 -1.47 11.18
CA ARG A 12 0.77 -1.31 12.05
C ARG A 12 0.00 -2.60 12.31
N VAL A 13 0.12 -3.57 11.40
CA VAL A 13 -0.70 -4.79 11.34
C VAL A 13 0.13 -6.08 11.32
N CYS A 14 1.45 -5.96 11.22
CA CYS A 14 2.37 -7.09 11.21
C CYS A 14 3.14 -7.24 12.53
N LYS A 15 3.59 -8.47 12.80
CA LYS A 15 4.45 -8.82 13.95
C LYS A 15 5.73 -7.99 13.93
N ILE A 16 6.15 -7.53 15.11
CA ILE A 16 7.39 -6.74 15.28
C ILE A 16 8.58 -7.54 14.71
N GLY A 17 9.36 -6.89 13.85
CA GLY A 17 10.52 -7.50 13.20
C GLY A 17 10.22 -8.35 11.97
N SER A 18 8.95 -8.65 11.67
CA SER A 18 8.59 -9.43 10.47
C SER A 18 8.61 -8.60 9.18
N VAL A 19 8.39 -7.28 9.27
CA VAL A 19 8.31 -6.40 8.08
C VAL A 19 9.70 -6.17 7.48
N HIS A 20 9.91 -6.66 6.27
CA HIS A 20 11.17 -6.56 5.56
C HIS A 20 10.97 -6.31 4.06
N VAL A 21 12.00 -5.76 3.43
CA VAL A 21 12.05 -5.57 1.97
C VAL A 21 12.61 -6.84 1.37
N GLU A 22 11.76 -7.64 0.72
CA GLU A 22 12.17 -8.89 0.07
C GLU A 22 12.92 -8.61 -1.22
N LYS A 23 12.46 -7.62 -2.00
CA LYS A 23 13.10 -7.18 -3.25
C LYS A 23 13.15 -5.67 -3.26
N LEU A 24 14.35 -5.11 -3.44
CA LEU A 24 14.56 -3.67 -3.46
C LEU A 24 14.93 -3.22 -4.88
N LEU A 25 14.16 -2.25 -5.40
CA LEU A 25 14.42 -1.50 -6.65
C LEU A 25 14.77 -2.40 -7.85
N GLN A 26 13.98 -3.44 -8.07
CA GLN A 26 14.10 -4.30 -9.24
C GLN A 26 13.51 -3.60 -10.46
N ILE A 27 14.16 -3.74 -11.61
CA ILE A 27 13.58 -3.29 -12.88
C ILE A 27 12.61 -4.38 -13.34
N GLU A 28 11.36 -4.01 -13.54
CA GLU A 28 10.32 -4.86 -14.10
C GLU A 28 9.91 -4.34 -15.48
N GLU A 29 10.08 -5.17 -16.50
CA GLU A 29 9.84 -4.83 -17.89
C GLU A 29 8.41 -5.20 -18.31
N TYR A 30 7.72 -4.22 -18.87
CA TYR A 30 6.42 -4.38 -19.52
C TYR A 30 6.54 -3.94 -20.99
N SER A 31 5.51 -4.22 -21.79
CA SER A 31 5.56 -4.02 -23.24
C SER A 31 5.92 -2.61 -23.71
N THR A 32 5.73 -1.59 -22.88
CA THR A 32 5.98 -0.18 -23.25
C THR A 32 6.78 0.62 -22.23
N VAL A 33 7.04 0.06 -21.05
CA VAL A 33 7.62 0.78 -19.91
C VAL A 33 8.46 -0.13 -19.04
N LEU A 34 9.43 0.46 -18.35
CA LEU A 34 10.20 -0.17 -17.29
C LEU A 34 9.76 0.44 -15.96
N HIS A 35 9.38 -0.40 -14.99
CA HIS A 35 9.04 0.02 -13.65
C HIS A 35 10.15 -0.32 -12.66
N LEU A 36 10.39 0.58 -11.70
CA LEU A 36 11.25 0.30 -10.57
C LEU A 36 10.38 -0.22 -9.42
N VAL A 37 10.38 -1.53 -9.22
CA VAL A 37 9.48 -2.25 -8.32
C VAL A 37 10.23 -2.69 -7.06
N SER A 38 9.57 -2.62 -5.91
CA SER A 38 10.06 -3.19 -4.66
C SER A 38 8.96 -4.02 -4.02
N THR A 39 9.34 -5.14 -3.40
CA THR A 39 8.43 -6.03 -2.68
C THR A 39 8.70 -5.92 -1.19
N VAL A 40 7.68 -5.56 -0.43
CA VAL A 40 7.71 -5.51 1.04
C VAL A 40 6.77 -6.59 1.56
N LYS A 41 7.22 -7.35 2.56
CA LYS A 41 6.44 -8.43 3.19
C LYS A 41 6.50 -8.31 4.70
N GLY A 42 5.50 -8.87 5.37
CA GLY A 42 5.43 -9.02 6.82
C GLY A 42 4.45 -10.13 7.18
N GLU A 43 4.51 -10.59 8.43
CA GLU A 43 3.56 -11.56 8.97
C GLU A 43 2.50 -10.82 9.75
N LEU A 44 1.21 -11.01 9.43
CA LEU A 44 0.12 -10.40 10.19
C LEU A 44 0.16 -10.82 11.67
N LEU A 45 -0.31 -9.92 12.54
CA LEU A 45 -0.58 -10.26 13.93
C LEU A 45 -1.65 -11.36 14.01
N ASP A 46 -1.58 -12.19 15.06
CA ASP A 46 -2.45 -13.36 15.18
C ASP A 46 -3.95 -12.99 15.38
N ASP A 47 -4.23 -11.76 15.79
CA ASP A 47 -5.55 -11.18 16.02
C ASP A 47 -6.02 -10.21 14.93
N VAL A 48 -5.28 -10.13 13.81
CA VAL A 48 -5.56 -9.22 12.68
C VAL A 48 -5.98 -10.03 11.46
N ASP A 49 -7.05 -9.59 10.81
CA ASP A 49 -7.54 -10.19 9.56
C ASP A 49 -7.20 -9.36 8.31
N ILE A 50 -7.62 -9.86 7.14
CA ILE A 50 -7.38 -9.20 5.85
C ILE A 50 -8.08 -7.83 5.74
N ILE A 51 -9.22 -7.63 6.41
CA ILE A 51 -9.96 -6.37 6.39
C ILE A 51 -9.17 -5.29 7.14
N ASP A 52 -8.55 -5.65 8.26
CA ASP A 52 -7.70 -4.74 9.01
C ASP A 52 -6.41 -4.42 8.25
N CYS A 53 -5.83 -5.39 7.54
CA CYS A 53 -4.71 -5.15 6.63
C CYS A 53 -5.06 -4.14 5.52
N ILE A 54 -6.22 -4.28 4.88
CA ILE A 54 -6.71 -3.35 3.86
C ILE A 54 -6.90 -1.95 4.47
N LYS A 55 -7.53 -1.82 5.64
CA LYS A 55 -7.71 -0.51 6.30
C LYS A 55 -6.39 0.18 6.64
N ALA A 56 -5.36 -0.58 7.01
CA ALA A 56 -4.05 -0.04 7.37
C ALA A 56 -3.26 0.46 6.14
N THR A 57 -3.38 -0.23 5.02
CA THR A 57 -2.59 0.02 3.80
C THR A 57 -3.30 0.94 2.80
N PHE A 58 -4.64 0.97 2.81
CA PHE A 58 -5.41 1.77 1.88
C PHE A 58 -5.47 3.27 2.26
N PRO A 59 -5.44 4.19 1.28
CA PRO A 59 -4.99 4.01 -0.11
C PRO A 59 -3.46 3.96 -0.22
N GLU A 60 -2.95 3.38 -1.32
CA GLU A 60 -1.52 3.14 -1.54
C GLU A 60 -0.70 4.46 -1.59
N GLY A 61 0.57 4.38 -1.17
CA GLY A 61 1.47 5.54 -1.16
C GLY A 61 1.83 6.09 -2.54
N SER A 62 1.91 5.23 -3.55
CA SER A 62 2.32 5.61 -4.92
C SER A 62 1.32 6.54 -5.63
N ILE A 63 0.05 6.49 -5.26
CA ILE A 63 -1.05 7.26 -5.86
C ILE A 63 -1.55 8.42 -4.98
N THR A 64 -1.06 8.50 -3.75
CA THR A 64 -1.32 9.59 -2.80
C THR A 64 -0.10 10.51 -2.71
N GLY A 65 0.86 10.14 -1.85
CA GLY A 65 2.04 10.92 -1.49
C GLY A 65 2.43 10.67 -0.03
N ALA A 66 3.56 11.24 0.40
CA ALA A 66 4.04 11.16 1.78
C ALA A 66 4.25 12.57 2.34
N PRO A 67 3.73 12.91 3.54
CA PRO A 67 2.93 12.07 4.45
C PRO A 67 1.48 11.82 3.96
N LYS A 68 0.99 10.55 4.04
CA LYS A 68 -0.28 10.08 3.42
C LYS A 68 -1.46 11.04 3.65
N ILE A 69 -1.76 11.34 4.91
CA ILE A 69 -2.93 12.15 5.30
C ILE A 69 -2.83 13.55 4.71
N ARG A 70 -1.71 14.24 4.90
CA ARG A 70 -1.53 15.60 4.38
C ARG A 70 -1.52 15.65 2.85
N SER A 71 -0.97 14.63 2.20
CA SER A 71 -1.03 14.49 0.74
C SER A 71 -2.48 14.34 0.26
N MET A 72 -3.29 13.53 0.95
CA MET A 72 -4.71 13.38 0.63
C MET A 72 -5.53 14.66 0.84
N GLU A 73 -5.29 15.40 1.92
CA GLU A 73 -5.92 16.71 2.15
C GLU A 73 -5.57 17.69 1.02
N THR A 74 -4.29 17.79 0.66
CA THR A 74 -3.84 18.63 -0.47
C THR A 74 -4.52 18.19 -1.78
N ILE A 75 -4.65 16.88 -2.02
CA ILE A 75 -5.34 16.35 -3.20
C ILE A 75 -6.81 16.79 -3.21
N ASP A 76 -7.49 16.76 -2.07
CA ASP A 76 -8.91 17.15 -1.93
C ASP A 76 -9.09 18.66 -2.12
N GLU A 77 -8.17 19.47 -1.58
CA GLU A 77 -8.13 20.94 -1.76
C GLU A 77 -7.95 21.33 -3.24
N LEU A 78 -7.13 20.57 -3.99
CA LEU A 78 -6.77 20.91 -5.37
C LEU A 78 -7.72 20.31 -6.41
N LYS A 79 -8.35 19.17 -6.14
CA LYS A 79 -9.18 18.48 -7.13
C LYS A 79 -10.63 18.98 -7.07
N PRO A 80 -11.25 19.31 -8.21
CA PRO A 80 -12.62 19.81 -8.24
C PRO A 80 -13.67 18.73 -7.97
N VAL A 81 -13.27 17.45 -7.98
CA VAL A 81 -14.15 16.29 -7.81
C VAL A 81 -13.46 15.17 -7.04
N LYS A 82 -14.27 14.32 -6.39
CA LYS A 82 -13.80 13.10 -5.73
C LYS A 82 -13.28 12.09 -6.75
N ARG A 83 -12.28 11.29 -6.34
CA ARG A 83 -11.67 10.26 -7.20
C ARG A 83 -12.59 9.05 -7.44
N ASN A 84 -13.55 8.78 -6.56
CA ASN A 84 -14.40 7.58 -6.61
C ASN A 84 -13.53 6.31 -6.76
N ILE A 85 -13.74 5.52 -7.80
CA ILE A 85 -12.99 4.27 -8.06
C ILE A 85 -11.53 4.56 -8.47
N TYR A 86 -11.24 5.74 -9.02
CA TYR A 86 -9.87 6.10 -9.42
C TYR A 86 -8.95 6.13 -8.20
N THR A 87 -7.84 5.40 -8.29
CA THR A 87 -6.90 5.16 -7.17
C THR A 87 -7.51 4.42 -5.97
N GLY A 88 -8.64 3.72 -6.18
CA GLY A 88 -9.13 2.69 -5.27
C GLY A 88 -8.45 1.33 -5.51
N SER A 89 -9.01 0.27 -4.95
CA SER A 89 -8.54 -1.10 -5.11
C SER A 89 -9.70 -1.99 -5.56
N ILE A 90 -9.39 -3.00 -6.38
CA ILE A 90 -10.35 -4.01 -6.86
C ILE A 90 -9.72 -5.39 -6.62
N GLY A 91 -10.49 -6.31 -6.04
CA GLY A 91 -10.03 -7.65 -5.71
C GLY A 91 -11.17 -8.55 -5.25
N TYR A 92 -10.83 -9.70 -4.69
CA TYR A 92 -11.75 -10.65 -4.09
C TYR A 92 -11.18 -11.12 -2.73
N MET A 93 -12.04 -11.66 -1.88
CA MET A 93 -11.66 -12.27 -0.61
C MET A 93 -12.43 -13.58 -0.46
N ASP A 94 -11.79 -14.60 0.10
CA ASP A 94 -12.44 -15.88 0.38
C ASP A 94 -12.68 -16.10 1.88
N PHE A 95 -13.37 -17.19 2.23
CA PHE A 95 -13.63 -17.56 3.63
C PHE A 95 -12.42 -18.19 4.34
N ASN A 96 -11.33 -18.44 3.62
CA ASN A 96 -10.09 -18.99 4.17
C ASN A 96 -9.11 -17.88 4.62
N GLY A 97 -9.48 -16.61 4.42
CA GLY A 97 -8.64 -15.47 4.77
C GLY A 97 -7.60 -15.12 3.71
N ASN A 98 -7.79 -15.59 2.46
CA ASN A 98 -7.00 -15.16 1.30
C ASN A 98 -7.57 -13.91 0.63
#